data_AF-A0A444XMD7-F1
#
_entry.id   AF-A0A444XMD7-F1
#
_cell.length_a   1.000
_cell.length_b   1.000
_cell.length_c   1.000
_cell.angle_alpha   90.00
_cell.angle_beta   90.00
_cell.angle_gamma   90.00
#
_symmetry.space_group_name_H-M   'P 1'
#
loop_
_entity.id
_entity.type
_entity.pdbx_description
1 polymer ?
#
loop_
_entity_poly.entity_id
_entity_poly.type
_entity_poly.pdbx_seq_one_letter_code
_entity_poly.pdbx_strand_id
1 'polypeptide(L)'
;MVLQDKQGGRIYPTIPRSLAKKYISVILEFHITRVEHIENPTFPLEAFRFWNLAEVHTVEKVEDLELFDIIGEVFRKEDPRELVTSKGIETKRLVIIVEDLEKNRISCTLFGETVDQILPHLDDDRLEPLIVVL
;
A
#
# COMPACT_ATOMS: atom_id res chain seq x y z
N MET A 1 5.23 -17.19 -5.88
CA MET A 1 4.77 -18.59 -5.74
C MET A 1 3.25 -18.58 -5.81
N VAL A 2 2.60 -19.66 -6.25
CA VAL A 2 1.14 -19.79 -6.21
C VAL A 2 0.80 -21.01 -5.36
N LEU A 3 0.00 -20.83 -4.33
CA LEU A 3 -0.60 -21.95 -3.60
C LEU A 3 -2.04 -22.09 -4.07
N GLN A 4 -2.43 -23.31 -4.44
CA GLN A 4 -3.78 -23.62 -4.89
C GLN A 4 -4.37 -24.72 -4.01
N ASP A 5 -5.60 -24.52 -3.54
CA ASP A 5 -6.32 -25.56 -2.81
C ASP A 5 -6.96 -26.59 -3.76
N LYS A 6 -7.63 -27.59 -3.17
CA LYS A 6 -8.30 -28.67 -3.92
C LYS A 6 -9.55 -28.20 -4.69
N GLN A 7 -10.10 -27.04 -4.33
CA GLN A 7 -11.30 -26.44 -4.92
C GLN A 7 -10.94 -25.44 -6.03
N GLY A 8 -9.65 -25.13 -6.21
CA GLY A 8 -9.13 -24.21 -7.21
C GLY A 8 -8.89 -22.79 -6.71
N GLY A 9 -9.11 -22.52 -5.42
CA GLY A 9 -8.78 -21.24 -4.78
C GLY A 9 -7.27 -20.99 -4.80
N ARG A 10 -6.86 -19.76 -5.17
CA ARG A 10 -5.44 -19.40 -5.34
C ARG A 10 -5.04 -18.26 -4.42
N ILE A 11 -3.86 -18.39 -3.82
CA ILE A 11 -3.17 -17.29 -3.14
C ILE A 11 -1.77 -17.09 -3.74
N TYR A 12 -1.33 -15.84 -3.74
CA TYR A 12 -0.06 -15.41 -4.35
C TYR A 12 0.91 -14.92 -3.27
N PRO A 13 1.54 -15.83 -2.51
CA PRO A 13 2.50 -15.44 -1.49
C PRO A 13 3.85 -15.06 -2.09
N THR A 14 4.49 -14.11 -1.40
CA THR A 14 5.87 -13.68 -1.65
C THR A 14 6.74 -14.06 -0.45
N ILE A 15 7.94 -14.57 -0.73
CA ILE A 15 8.94 -14.85 0.31
C ILE A 15 9.97 -13.72 0.27
N PRO A 16 10.20 -13.01 1.39
CA PRO A 16 11.25 -12.02 1.46
C PRO A 16 12.61 -12.62 1.07
N ARG A 17 13.42 -11.87 0.32
CA ARG A 17 14.72 -12.36 -0.22
C ARG A 17 15.65 -12.90 0.88
N SER A 18 15.61 -12.32 2.08
CA SER A 18 16.36 -12.79 3.26
C SER A 18 15.98 -14.20 3.70
N LEU A 19 14.73 -14.60 3.48
CA LEU A 19 14.19 -15.90 3.86
C LEU A 19 14.18 -16.90 2.70
N ALA A 20 14.41 -16.45 1.47
CA ALA A 20 14.39 -17.31 0.28
C ALA A 20 15.31 -18.52 0.43
N LYS A 21 16.56 -18.34 0.89
CA LYS A 21 17.51 -19.46 1.08
C LYS A 21 17.03 -20.51 2.09
N LYS A 22 16.26 -20.10 3.10
CA LYS A 22 15.72 -21.00 4.13
C LYS A 22 14.57 -21.86 3.59
N TYR A 23 13.74 -21.28 2.73
CA TYR A 23 12.50 -21.92 2.27
C TYR A 23 12.59 -22.51 0.87
N ILE A 24 13.58 -22.15 0.05
CA ILE A 24 13.75 -22.68 -1.32
C ILE A 24 13.94 -24.20 -1.36
N SER A 25 14.50 -24.80 -0.31
CA SER A 25 14.67 -26.26 -0.21
C SER A 25 13.46 -26.97 0.40
N VAL A 26 12.52 -26.23 1.00
CA VAL A 26 11.35 -26.78 1.71
C VAL A 26 10.09 -26.65 0.87
N ILE A 27 10.00 -25.57 0.09
CA ILE A 27 8.89 -25.28 -0.80
C ILE A 27 9.30 -25.73 -2.20
N LEU A 28 8.97 -26.97 -2.52
CA LEU A 28 9.21 -27.56 -3.82
C LEU A 28 7.97 -27.38 -4.70
N GLU A 29 8.19 -27.01 -5.96
CA GLU A 29 7.14 -26.93 -6.97
C GLU A 29 6.44 -28.30 -7.11
N PHE A 30 5.12 -28.30 -7.28
CA PHE A 30 4.28 -29.51 -7.37
C PHE A 30 4.22 -30.40 -6.10
N HIS A 31 4.68 -29.93 -4.94
CA HIS A 31 4.52 -30.64 -3.67
C HIS A 31 3.41 -30.05 -2.80
N ILE A 32 2.66 -30.93 -2.14
CA ILE A 32 1.65 -30.55 -1.15
C ILE A 32 2.36 -29.96 0.07
N THR A 33 2.34 -28.64 0.21
CA THR A 33 2.75 -27.97 1.44
C THR A 33 1.57 -28.00 2.43
N ARG A 34 1.80 -28.44 3.66
CA ARG A 34 0.79 -28.37 4.72
C ARG A 34 0.77 -26.95 5.30
N VAL A 35 -0.37 -26.31 5.25
CA VAL A 35 -0.63 -25.05 5.96
C VAL A 35 -1.31 -25.41 7.27
N GLU A 36 -0.70 -25.06 8.40
CA GLU A 36 -1.28 -25.24 9.73
C GLU A 36 -1.72 -23.88 10.26
N HIS A 37 -2.94 -23.81 10.80
CA HIS A 37 -3.42 -22.64 11.49
C HIS A 37 -2.65 -22.49 12.80
N ILE A 38 -1.99 -21.35 13.00
CA ILE A 38 -1.27 -21.05 14.23
C ILE A 38 -2.02 -19.93 14.95
N GLU A 39 -2.65 -20.28 16.06
CA GLU A 39 -3.15 -19.28 17.02
C GLU A 39 -1.96 -18.79 17.83
N ASN A 40 -1.36 -17.69 17.38
CA ASN A 40 -0.33 -17.01 18.15
C ASN A 40 -0.91 -15.71 18.71
N PRO A 41 -1.28 -15.66 20.01
CA PRO A 41 -1.83 -14.45 20.63
C PRO A 41 -0.80 -13.32 20.72
N THR A 42 0.48 -13.61 20.49
CA THR A 42 1.55 -12.60 20.41
C THR A 42 1.82 -12.13 18.99
N PHE A 43 1.14 -12.69 17.98
CA PHE A 43 1.25 -12.19 16.62
C PHE A 43 0.59 -10.81 16.54
N PRO A 44 1.34 -9.74 16.22
CA PRO A 44 0.76 -8.41 16.14
C PRO A 44 -0.24 -8.39 14.96
N LEU A 45 -1.50 -8.10 15.28
CA LEU A 45 -2.58 -7.91 14.30
C LEU A 45 -2.65 -6.46 13.80
N GLU A 46 -1.79 -5.58 14.32
CA GLU A 46 -1.67 -4.19 13.88
C GLU A 46 -0.94 -4.14 12.54
N ALA A 47 -1.71 -4.15 11.44
CA ALA A 47 -1.18 -4.04 10.08
C ALA A 47 -0.68 -2.63 9.74
N PHE A 48 -1.16 -1.61 10.45
CA PHE A 48 -0.84 -0.20 10.24
C PHE A 48 -0.50 0.49 11.56
N ARG A 49 0.43 1.43 11.51
CA ARG A 49 0.80 2.34 12.61
C ARG A 49 0.60 3.78 12.15
N PHE A 50 -0.64 4.25 12.30
CA PHE A 50 -1.03 5.57 11.83
C PHE A 50 -0.35 6.68 12.63
N TRP A 51 0.24 7.64 11.91
CA TRP A 51 0.81 8.86 12.46
C TRP A 51 -0.24 9.99 12.40
N ASN A 52 -0.36 10.77 13.48
CA ASN A 52 -1.18 11.97 13.51
C ASN A 52 -0.62 13.07 12.58
N LEU A 53 -1.43 13.59 11.66
CA LEU A 53 -0.98 14.63 10.72
C LEU A 53 -0.57 15.94 11.40
N ALA A 54 -1.17 16.31 12.54
CA ALA A 54 -0.75 17.47 13.32
C ALA A 54 0.72 17.34 13.76
N GLU A 55 1.13 16.13 14.15
CA GLU A 55 2.51 15.87 14.56
C GLU A 55 3.46 15.93 13.36
N VAL A 56 3.06 15.39 12.20
CA VAL A 56 3.84 15.44 10.94
C VAL A 56 4.21 16.89 10.58
N HIS A 57 3.30 17.84 10.78
CA HIS A 57 3.57 19.26 10.51
C HIS A 57 4.52 19.93 11.51
N THR A 58 4.66 19.39 12.72
CA THR A 58 5.49 19.97 13.80
C THR A 58 6.92 19.48 13.78
N VAL A 59 7.21 18.35 13.13
CA VAL A 59 8.57 17.82 13.03
C VAL A 59 9.35 18.72 12.06
N GLU A 60 10.27 19.55 12.57
CA GLU A 60 11.14 20.41 11.74
C GLU A 60 11.91 19.62 10.66
N LYS A 61 12.12 18.32 10.91
CA LYS A 61 12.62 17.33 9.95
C LYS A 61 12.02 15.96 10.28
N VAL A 62 10.95 15.55 9.59
CA VAL A 62 10.78 14.12 9.35
C VAL A 62 12.04 13.69 8.61
N GLU A 63 12.77 12.69 9.10
CA GLU A 63 13.94 12.21 8.37
C GLU A 63 13.47 11.81 6.96
N ASP A 64 14.13 12.30 5.90
CA ASP A 64 13.67 12.18 4.49
C ASP A 64 13.38 10.74 4.01
N LEU A 65 13.68 9.72 4.83
CA LEU A 65 13.51 8.29 4.54
C LEU A 65 12.60 7.55 5.53
N GLU A 66 12.02 8.24 6.52
CA GLU A 66 11.12 7.60 7.47
C GLU A 66 9.78 7.24 6.80
N LEU A 67 9.38 5.97 6.91
CA LEU A 67 8.09 5.49 6.44
C LEU A 67 7.09 5.57 7.58
N PHE A 68 5.90 6.10 7.28
CA PHE A 68 4.81 6.21 8.23
C PHE A 68 3.48 5.96 7.54
N ASP A 69 2.50 5.46 8.30
CA ASP A 69 1.16 5.22 7.79
C ASP A 69 0.28 6.43 8.11
N ILE A 70 -0.60 6.82 7.19
CA ILE A 70 -1.62 7.85 7.42
C ILE A 70 -2.98 7.34 6.97
N ILE A 71 -4.02 7.91 7.55
CA ILE A 71 -5.40 7.67 7.13
C ILE A 71 -6.15 8.99 7.14
N GLY A 72 -6.93 9.22 6.10
CA GLY A 72 -7.75 10.41 5.96
C GLY A 72 -8.59 10.38 4.69
N GLU A 73 -9.48 11.34 4.57
CA GLU A 73 -10.34 11.53 3.41
C GLU A 73 -9.60 12.29 2.31
N VAL A 74 -9.79 11.92 1.05
CA VAL A 74 -9.27 12.71 -0.07
C VAL A 74 -10.11 13.97 -0.22
N PHE A 75 -9.61 15.08 0.33
CA PHE A 75 -10.27 16.38 0.30
C PHE A 75 -10.22 17.04 -1.08
N ARG A 76 -9.11 16.85 -1.81
CA ARG A 76 -8.90 17.43 -3.14
C ARG A 76 -7.90 16.60 -3.93
N LYS A 77 -8.01 16.64 -5.27
CA LYS A 77 -6.94 16.25 -6.19
C LYS A 77 -6.56 17.40 -7.12
N GLU A 78 -5.32 17.38 -7.59
CA GLU A 78 -4.89 18.15 -8.76
C GLU A 78 -5.13 17.36 -10.05
N ASP A 79 -4.95 18.01 -11.20
CA ASP A 79 -4.95 17.31 -12.49
C ASP A 79 -3.72 16.39 -12.62
N PRO A 80 -3.90 15.13 -13.09
CA PRO A 80 -2.79 14.25 -13.41
C PRO A 80 -1.83 14.89 -14.43
N ARG A 81 -0.54 14.61 -14.29
CA ARG A 81 0.50 15.08 -15.21
C ARG A 81 1.34 13.92 -15.73
N GLU A 82 1.60 13.92 -17.02
CA GLU A 82 2.61 13.05 -17.65
C GLU A 82 4.00 13.61 -17.36
N LEU A 83 4.94 12.72 -17.03
CA LEU A 83 6.33 13.03 -16.70
C LEU A 83 7.27 12.04 -17.39
N VAL A 84 8.50 12.48 -17.63
CA VAL A 84 9.59 11.61 -18.07
C VAL A 84 10.69 11.67 -17.01
N THR A 85 11.07 10.51 -16.46
CA THR A 85 12.15 10.43 -15.47
C THR A 85 13.50 10.75 -16.12
N SER A 86 14.54 11.01 -15.30
CA SER A 86 15.91 11.21 -15.79
C SER A 86 16.48 10.02 -16.58
N LYS A 87 15.84 8.84 -16.47
CA LYS A 87 16.18 7.62 -17.21
C LYS A 87 15.38 7.46 -18.52
N GLY A 88 14.57 8.45 -18.90
CA GLY A 88 13.74 8.39 -20.11
C GLY A 88 12.48 7.54 -19.96
N ILE A 89 12.10 7.15 -18.73
CA ILE A 89 10.89 6.36 -18.48
C ILE A 89 9.70 7.32 -18.35
N GLU A 90 8.67 7.14 -19.18
CA GLU A 90 7.38 7.82 -19.07
C GLU A 90 6.63 7.33 -17.82
N THR A 91 6.04 8.26 -17.08
CA THR A 91 5.26 7.98 -15.88
C THR A 91 4.22 9.07 -15.65
N LYS A 92 3.20 8.77 -14.85
CA LYS A 92 2.16 9.73 -14.43
C LYS A 92 2.42 10.20 -13.02
N ARG A 93 1.94 11.40 -12.71
CA ARG A 93 1.92 11.96 -11.36
C ARG A 93 0.54 12.50 -11.05
N LEU A 94 0.01 12.16 -9.89
CA LEU A 94 -1.19 12.76 -9.31
C LEU A 94 -0.87 13.30 -7.92
N VAL A 95 -1.31 14.52 -7.62
CA VAL A 95 -1.24 15.08 -6.27
C VAL A 95 -2.64 15.00 -5.67
N ILE A 96 -2.75 14.41 -4.48
CA ILE A 96 -3.96 14.39 -3.67
C ILE A 96 -3.70 15.09 -2.35
N ILE A 97 -4.73 15.73 -1.80
CA ILE A 97 -4.71 16.30 -0.46
C ILE A 97 -5.58 15.42 0.42
N VAL A 98 -4.95 14.84 1.44
CA VAL A 98 -5.61 14.00 2.44
C VAL A 98 -5.89 14.86 3.67
N GLU A 99 -7.13 14.80 4.18
CA GLU A 99 -7.59 15.51 5.37
C GLU A 99 -7.99 14.50 6.46
N ASP A 100 -7.50 14.70 7.68
CA ASP A 100 -7.90 13.89 8.85
C ASP A 100 -9.17 14.44 9.53
N LEU A 101 -9.62 13.76 10.60
CA LEU A 101 -10.80 14.18 11.38
C LEU A 101 -10.61 15.53 12.09
N GLU A 102 -9.37 15.94 12.34
CA GLU A 102 -9.00 17.21 13.00
C GLU A 102 -8.80 18.36 12.00
N LYS A 103 -9.05 18.12 10.71
CA LYS A 103 -8.89 19.07 9.60
C LYS A 103 -7.43 19.44 9.30
N ASN A 104 -6.48 18.63 9.75
CA ASN A 104 -5.09 18.72 9.29
C ASN A 104 -5.01 18.14 7.88
N ARG A 105 -4.11 18.69 7.05
CA ARG A 105 -4.02 18.35 5.63
C ARG A 105 -2.60 18.06 5.20
N ILE A 106 -2.40 16.93 4.54
CA ILE A 106 -1.13 16.56 3.94
C ILE A 106 -1.26 16.37 2.44
N SER A 107 -0.26 16.83 1.69
CA SER A 107 -0.18 16.63 0.25
C SER A 107 0.57 15.32 -0.04
N CYS A 108 -0.08 14.39 -0.71
CA CYS A 108 0.50 13.12 -1.13
C CYS A 108 0.69 13.10 -2.64
N THR A 109 1.85 12.63 -3.09
CA THR A 109 2.13 12.49 -4.53
C THR A 109 2.16 11.01 -4.90
N LEU A 110 1.30 10.64 -5.84
CA LEU A 110 1.17 9.30 -6.40
C LEU A 110 1.84 9.25 -7.78
N PHE A 111 2.39 8.10 -8.14
CA PHE A 111 3.10 7.91 -9.41
C PHE A 111 2.70 6.62 -10.14
N GLY A 112 2.87 6.63 -11.45
CA GLY A 112 2.78 5.44 -12.30
C GLY A 112 1.41 4.76 -12.23
N GLU A 113 1.41 3.42 -12.15
CA GLU A 113 0.20 2.58 -12.17
C GLU A 113 -0.79 2.92 -11.05
N THR A 114 -0.30 3.35 -9.88
CA THR A 114 -1.15 3.78 -8.77
C THR A 114 -2.08 4.93 -9.16
N VAL A 115 -1.65 5.82 -10.05
CA VAL A 115 -2.50 6.91 -10.57
C VAL A 115 -3.64 6.32 -11.40
N ASP A 116 -3.34 5.37 -12.28
CA ASP A 116 -4.33 4.75 -13.16
C ASP A 116 -5.38 3.94 -12.38
N GLN A 117 -4.97 3.32 -11.28
CA GLN A 117 -5.86 2.54 -10.41
C GLN A 117 -6.78 3.43 -9.55
N ILE A 118 -6.28 4.57 -9.05
CA ILE A 118 -7.03 5.41 -8.10
C ILE A 118 -7.92 6.44 -8.80
N LEU A 119 -7.46 7.01 -9.92
CA LEU A 119 -8.15 8.12 -10.58
C LEU A 119 -9.64 7.84 -10.87
N PRO A 120 -10.05 6.65 -11.37
CA PRO A 120 -11.46 6.33 -11.60
C PRO A 120 -12.31 6.40 -10.33
N HIS A 121 -11.72 6.14 -9.17
CA HIS A 121 -12.43 6.17 -7.88
C HIS A 121 -12.55 7.57 -7.29
N LEU A 122 -11.69 8.51 -7.71
CA LEU A 122 -11.76 9.90 -7.27
C LEU A 122 -12.72 10.75 -8.10
N ASP A 123 -13.02 10.32 -9.32
CA ASP A 123 -13.95 10.98 -10.25
C ASP A 123 -15.38 10.43 -10.16
N ASP A 124 -15.61 9.43 -9.31
CA ASP A 124 -16.90 8.75 -9.19
C ASP A 124 -17.77 9.43 -8.12
N ASP A 125 -19.00 9.79 -8.47
CA ASP A 125 -20.02 10.37 -7.58
C ASP A 125 -20.67 9.29 -6.70
N ARG A 126 -19.86 8.38 -6.13
CA ARG A 126 -20.36 7.26 -5.34
C ARG A 126 -21.06 7.76 -4.08
N LEU A 127 -22.19 7.13 -3.78
CA LEU A 127 -22.92 7.35 -2.53
C LEU A 127 -22.38 6.51 -1.37
N GLU A 128 -21.68 5.41 -1.68
CA GLU A 128 -21.13 4.49 -0.69
C GLU A 128 -19.66 4.83 -0.39
N PRO A 129 -19.24 4.79 0.89
CA PRO A 129 -17.86 5.05 1.26
C PRO A 129 -16.94 3.97 0.67
N LEU A 130 -15.83 4.42 0.06
CA LEU A 130 -14.75 3.55 -0.43
C LEU A 130 -13.50 3.77 0.42
N ILE A 131 -12.94 2.69 0.94
CA ILE A 131 -11.61 2.69 1.55
C ILE A 131 -10.62 2.13 0.54
N VAL A 132 -9.57 2.90 0.25
CA VAL A 132 -8.46 2.49 -0.60
C VAL A 132 -7.22 2.34 0.28
N VAL A 133 -6.51 1.22 0.13
CA VAL A 133 -5.24 0.94 0.81
C VAL A 133 -4.16 0.91 -0.26
N LEU A 134 -3.08 1.68 -0.05
CA LEU A 134 -1.98 1.88 -0.99
C LEU A 134 -0.69 1.23 -0.53
#